data_AF-A0A5S3RJP5-F1
#
_entry.id   AF-A0A5S3RJP5-F1
#
_cell.length_a   1.000
_cell.length_b   1.000
_cell.length_c   1.000
_cell.angle_alpha   90.00
_cell.angle_beta   90.00
_cell.angle_gamma   90.00
#
_symmetry.space_group_name_H-M   'P 1'
#
loop_
_entity.id
_entity.type
_entity.pdbx_description
1 polymer ?
#
loop_
_entity_poly.entity_id
_entity_poly.type
_entity_poly.pdbx_seq_one_letter_code
_entity_poly.pdbx_strand_id
1 'polypeptide(L)'
;VKAGTNVEQQAFTHSDAQQWFFAPTDTGYVALKQDLNSDFCAGVANNALVPGANVEMASCEAKTAQWRIAPVDGGGVMLINRYTNQALGLSDCGLAENTNFAQQPNLGNKCQIFHLREPN
;
A
#
# COMPACT_ATOMS: atom_id res chain seq x y z
N VAL A 1 5.76 14.34 2.77
CA VAL A 1 5.58 13.45 1.60
C VAL A 1 4.99 14.25 0.44
N LYS A 2 5.27 13.92 -0.83
CA LYS A 2 4.74 14.62 -2.01
C LYS A 2 4.28 13.64 -3.08
N ALA A 3 3.58 14.13 -4.10
CA ALA A 3 3.25 13.34 -5.30
C ALA A 3 4.50 12.66 -5.89
N GLY A 4 4.37 11.37 -6.23
CA GLY A 4 5.43 10.57 -6.82
C GLY A 4 6.51 10.11 -5.85
N THR A 5 6.39 10.38 -4.54
CA THR A 5 7.27 9.73 -3.56
C THR A 5 7.03 8.23 -3.58
N ASN A 6 8.08 7.44 -3.78
CA ASN A 6 7.97 5.99 -3.90
C ASN A 6 7.52 5.34 -2.58
N VAL A 7 6.79 4.22 -2.67
CA VAL A 7 6.51 3.35 -1.53
C VAL A 7 7.34 2.07 -1.70
N GLU A 8 8.25 1.86 -0.75
CA GLU A 8 9.22 0.76 -0.78
C GLU A 8 9.38 0.14 0.60
N GLN A 9 9.93 -1.07 0.65
CA GLN A 9 10.30 -1.67 1.92
C GLN A 9 11.67 -1.16 2.37
N GLN A 10 11.85 -1.08 3.68
CA GLN A 10 13.13 -0.88 4.33
C GLN A 10 13.16 -1.62 5.67
N ALA A 11 14.35 -1.78 6.25
CA ALA A 11 14.56 -2.27 7.60
C ALA A 11 13.75 -1.44 8.59
N PHE A 12 13.08 -2.10 9.53
CA PHE A 12 12.23 -1.41 10.50
C PHE A 12 13.07 -0.65 11.52
N THR A 13 13.01 0.68 11.46
CA THR A 13 13.80 1.61 12.28
C THR A 13 12.94 2.45 13.24
N HIS A 14 11.62 2.24 13.24
CA HIS A 14 10.64 3.05 13.97
C HIS A 14 10.59 4.52 13.54
N SER A 15 11.13 4.85 12.37
CA SER A 15 11.03 6.21 11.82
C SER A 15 9.59 6.57 11.47
N ASP A 16 9.27 7.87 11.50
CA ASP A 16 7.96 8.39 11.08
C ASP A 16 7.60 7.97 9.65
N ALA A 17 8.59 7.81 8.77
CA ALA A 17 8.40 7.35 7.39
C ALA A 17 7.86 5.91 7.27
N GLN A 18 7.86 5.15 8.36
CA GLN A 18 7.36 3.78 8.43
C GLN A 18 6.02 3.67 9.14
N GLN A 19 5.45 4.79 9.60
CA GLN A 19 4.15 4.85 10.24
C GLN A 19 3.07 5.21 9.23
N TRP A 20 1.95 4.50 9.29
CA TRP A 20 0.87 4.65 8.32
C TRP A 20 -0.48 4.74 9.03
N PHE A 21 -1.26 5.75 8.66
CA PHE A 21 -2.65 5.88 9.04
C PHE A 21 -3.54 5.19 8.00
N PHE A 22 -4.52 4.43 8.49
CA PHE A 22 -5.57 3.83 7.71
C PHE A 22 -6.81 4.73 7.81
N ALA A 23 -6.89 5.75 6.96
CA ALA A 23 -7.99 6.70 6.96
C ALA A 23 -9.23 6.08 6.28
N PRO A 24 -10.38 5.97 6.95
CA PRO A 24 -11.58 5.41 6.34
C PRO A 24 -12.10 6.29 5.21
N THR A 25 -12.71 5.65 4.22
CA THR A 25 -13.44 6.29 3.11
C THR A 25 -14.96 6.11 3.32
N ASP A 26 -15.76 6.11 2.25
CA ASP A 26 -17.22 6.06 2.28
C ASP A 26 -17.82 4.64 2.49
N THR A 27 -17.14 3.59 2.03
CA THR A 27 -17.74 2.24 1.85
C THR A 27 -16.87 1.12 2.42
N GLY A 28 -16.15 1.39 3.50
CA GLY A 28 -15.29 0.41 4.19
C GLY A 28 -13.93 0.18 3.54
N TYR A 29 -13.59 0.95 2.50
CA TYR A 29 -12.23 1.06 1.99
C TYR A 29 -11.44 2.06 2.84
N VAL A 30 -10.13 1.98 2.75
CA VAL A 30 -9.19 2.85 3.45
C VAL A 30 -8.24 3.51 2.47
N ALA A 31 -7.78 4.69 2.83
CA ALA A 31 -6.64 5.35 2.22
C ALA A 31 -5.44 5.26 3.18
N LEU A 32 -4.27 4.88 2.65
CA LEU A 32 -3.03 4.74 3.41
C LEU A 32 -2.27 6.06 3.38
N LYS A 33 -2.09 6.70 4.53
CA LYS A 33 -1.51 8.05 4.65
C LYS A 33 -0.32 8.05 5.60
N GLN A 34 0.66 8.89 5.34
CA GLN A 34 1.77 9.16 6.28
C GLN A 34 1.45 10.31 7.24
N ASP A 35 0.50 11.17 6.86
CA ASP A 35 -0.05 12.24 7.69
C ASP A 35 -1.55 12.30 7.42
N LEU A 36 -2.37 12.29 8.48
CA LEU A 36 -3.83 12.35 8.40
C LEU A 36 -4.33 13.59 7.65
N ASN A 37 -3.59 14.70 7.70
CA ASN A 37 -3.95 15.97 7.06
C ASN A 37 -3.39 16.09 5.63
N SER A 38 -2.60 15.13 5.15
CA SER A 38 -2.03 15.18 3.80
C SER A 38 -3.06 14.86 2.73
N ASP A 39 -2.98 15.52 1.57
CA ASP A 39 -3.76 15.16 0.38
C ASP A 39 -3.13 14.00 -0.42
N PHE A 40 -2.05 13.39 0.11
CA PHE A 40 -1.34 12.29 -0.52
C PHE A 40 -1.57 10.95 0.19
N CYS A 41 -1.89 9.93 -0.60
CA CYS A 41 -2.18 8.58 -0.17
C CYS A 41 -1.39 7.58 -1.02
N ALA A 42 -1.09 6.38 -0.49
CA ALA A 42 -0.49 5.33 -1.31
C ALA A 42 -1.49 4.90 -2.39
N GLY A 43 -1.11 5.05 -3.65
CA GLY A 43 -1.92 4.74 -4.81
C GLY A 43 -1.09 4.31 -6.01
N VAL A 44 -1.76 3.78 -7.03
CA VAL A 44 -1.07 3.27 -8.22
C VAL A 44 -0.70 4.42 -9.14
N ALA A 45 0.58 4.51 -9.50
CA ALA A 45 1.14 5.53 -10.36
C ALA A 45 0.32 5.68 -11.66
N ASN A 46 0.00 6.94 -12.01
CA ASN A 46 -0.79 7.30 -13.19
C ASN A 46 -2.15 6.58 -13.32
N ASN A 47 -2.71 6.03 -12.23
CA ASN A 47 -3.90 5.17 -12.26
C ASN A 47 -3.77 3.98 -13.24
N ALA A 48 -2.55 3.49 -13.44
CA ALA A 48 -2.29 2.37 -14.33
C ALA A 48 -3.05 1.12 -13.89
N LEU A 49 -3.50 0.32 -14.85
CA LEU A 49 -4.29 -0.90 -14.60
C LEU A 49 -3.47 -2.18 -14.76
N VAL A 50 -2.23 -2.04 -15.22
CA VAL A 50 -1.36 -3.18 -15.51
C VAL A 50 -0.70 -3.71 -14.23
N PRO A 51 -0.56 -5.04 -14.09
CA PRO A 51 0.36 -5.64 -13.13
C PRO A 51 1.75 -5.03 -13.17
N GLY A 52 2.37 -4.90 -12.01
CA GLY A 52 3.70 -4.31 -11.86
C GLY A 52 3.72 -2.78 -11.88
N ALA A 53 2.58 -2.11 -12.06
CA ALA A 53 2.53 -0.67 -11.92
C ALA A 53 2.88 -0.24 -10.50
N ASN A 54 3.71 0.81 -10.40
CA ASN A 54 4.26 1.29 -9.16
C ASN A 54 3.17 1.73 -8.16
N VAL A 55 3.39 1.50 -6.87
CA VAL A 55 2.64 2.17 -5.81
C VAL A 55 3.49 3.30 -5.25
N GLU A 56 2.93 4.50 -5.32
CA GLU A 56 3.57 5.74 -4.92
C GLU A 56 2.58 6.59 -4.14
N MET A 57 3.09 7.67 -3.54
CA MET A 57 2.27 8.68 -2.91
C MET A 57 1.60 9.51 -4.01
N ALA A 58 0.29 9.31 -4.19
CA ALA A 58 -0.53 9.95 -5.20
C ALA A 58 -1.62 10.80 -4.52
N SER A 59 -2.36 11.60 -5.29
CA SER A 59 -3.55 12.29 -4.75
C SER A 59 -4.51 11.27 -4.13
N CYS A 60 -5.03 11.54 -2.94
CA CYS A 60 -6.05 10.69 -2.30
C CYS A 60 -7.35 10.59 -3.11
N GLU A 61 -7.60 11.55 -4.02
CA GLU A 61 -8.72 11.54 -4.97
C GLU A 61 -8.49 10.61 -6.18
N ALA A 62 -7.28 10.06 -6.33
CA ALA A 62 -6.99 9.10 -7.39
C ALA A 62 -7.82 7.81 -7.16
N LYS A 63 -8.48 7.33 -8.21
CA LYS A 63 -9.33 6.13 -8.14
C LYS A 63 -8.57 4.88 -7.67
N THR A 64 -7.24 4.85 -7.87
CA THR A 64 -6.37 3.75 -7.45
C THR A 64 -5.68 4.00 -6.10
N ALA A 65 -6.09 5.00 -5.30
CA ALA A 65 -5.51 5.31 -3.99
C ALA A 65 -6.31 4.77 -2.79
N GLN A 66 -7.24 3.84 -3.04
CA GLN A 66 -8.09 3.24 -2.02
C GLN A 66 -7.94 1.73 -2.01
N TRP A 67 -7.93 1.16 -0.80
CA TRP A 67 -7.62 -0.23 -0.55
C TRP A 67 -8.69 -0.87 0.33
N ARG A 68 -9.01 -2.13 0.05
CA ARG A 68 -9.77 -3.01 0.93
C ARG A 68 -8.77 -3.81 1.75
N ILE A 69 -8.95 -3.83 3.06
CA ILE A 69 -8.21 -4.72 3.96
C ILE A 69 -8.91 -6.09 3.93
N ALA A 70 -8.20 -7.13 3.53
CA ALA A 70 -8.70 -8.50 3.49
C ALA A 70 -7.87 -9.37 4.46
N PRO A 71 -8.42 -9.74 5.64
CA PRO A 71 -7.74 -10.66 6.55
C PRO A 71 -7.46 -12.02 5.89
N VAL A 72 -6.34 -12.63 6.26
CA VAL A 72 -5.98 -14.00 5.88
C VAL A 72 -5.68 -14.82 7.13
N ASP A 73 -5.78 -16.15 7.00
CA ASP A 73 -5.45 -17.06 8.09
C ASP A 73 -4.00 -16.83 8.58
N GLY A 74 -3.81 -16.94 9.90
CA GLY A 74 -2.52 -16.66 10.53
C GLY A 74 -2.30 -15.20 10.95
N GLY A 75 -3.31 -14.33 10.81
CA GLY A 75 -3.29 -12.97 11.36
C GLY A 75 -2.70 -11.90 10.44
N GLY A 76 -2.38 -12.26 9.20
CA GLY A 76 -1.99 -11.31 8.16
C GLY A 76 -3.19 -10.63 7.50
N VAL A 77 -2.89 -9.61 6.70
CA VAL A 77 -3.87 -8.91 5.86
C VAL A 77 -3.31 -8.69 4.46
N MET A 78 -4.19 -8.70 3.47
CA MET A 78 -3.89 -8.23 2.13
C MET A 78 -4.53 -6.85 1.92
N LEU A 79 -3.88 -6.01 1.13
CA LEU A 79 -4.40 -4.72 0.70
C LEU A 79 -4.80 -4.83 -0.77
N ILE A 80 -6.10 -4.84 -1.05
CA ILE A 80 -6.65 -5.04 -2.40
C ILE A 80 -7.16 -3.71 -2.93
N ASN A 81 -6.65 -3.25 -4.07
CA ASN A 81 -7.02 -1.97 -4.65
C ASN A 81 -8.52 -1.95 -5.02
N ARG A 82 -9.23 -0.88 -4.63
CA ARG A 82 -10.67 -0.71 -4.88
C ARG A 82 -11.00 -0.72 -6.37
N TYR A 83 -10.15 -0.14 -7.21
CA TYR A 83 -10.45 0.05 -8.63
C TYR A 83 -9.96 -1.11 -9.49
N THR A 84 -8.76 -1.61 -9.24
CA THR A 84 -8.13 -2.64 -10.10
C THR A 84 -8.35 -4.07 -9.60
N ASN A 85 -8.82 -4.26 -8.36
CA ASN A 85 -8.88 -5.55 -7.66
C ASN A 85 -7.53 -6.28 -7.55
N GLN A 86 -6.42 -5.59 -7.83
CA GLN A 86 -5.06 -6.10 -7.66
C GLN A 86 -4.58 -5.90 -6.23
N ALA A 87 -3.71 -6.79 -5.77
CA ALA A 87 -3.12 -6.72 -4.45
C ALA A 87 -1.90 -5.78 -4.46
N LEU A 88 -1.67 -5.08 -3.35
CA LEU A 88 -0.36 -4.53 -3.04
C LEU A 88 0.62 -5.70 -2.86
N GLY A 89 1.73 -5.69 -3.57
CA GLY A 89 2.72 -6.75 -3.52
C GLY A 89 4.13 -6.20 -3.53
N LEU A 90 5.01 -6.84 -2.76
CA LEU A 90 6.44 -6.59 -2.81
C LEU A 90 7.02 -7.17 -4.11
N SER A 91 7.69 -6.35 -4.89
CA SER A 91 8.21 -6.73 -6.20
C SER A 91 9.23 -7.86 -6.08
N ASP A 92 9.07 -8.90 -6.91
CA ASP A 92 9.90 -10.11 -6.94
C ASP A 92 10.12 -10.79 -5.57
N CYS A 93 9.26 -10.51 -4.59
CA CYS A 93 9.45 -10.95 -3.20
C CYS A 93 10.84 -10.58 -2.64
N GLY A 94 11.43 -9.49 -3.12
CA GLY A 94 12.80 -9.09 -2.76
C GLY A 94 12.94 -8.83 -1.27
N LEU A 95 14.09 -9.18 -0.69
CA LEU A 95 14.39 -8.92 0.74
C LEU A 95 15.38 -7.76 0.93
N ALA A 96 15.82 -7.14 -0.16
CA ALA A 96 16.74 -6.01 -0.12
C ALA A 96 16.01 -4.72 0.27
N GLU A 97 16.73 -3.83 0.95
CA GLU A 97 16.30 -2.46 1.18
C GLU A 97 15.91 -1.78 -0.15
N ASN A 98 14.89 -0.93 -0.08
CA ASN A 98 14.33 -0.21 -1.23
C ASN A 98 13.67 -1.12 -2.28
N THR A 99 13.34 -2.38 -1.92
CA THR A 99 12.51 -3.21 -2.81
C THR A 99 11.14 -2.57 -2.95
N ASN A 100 10.70 -2.43 -4.19
CA ASN A 100 9.53 -1.65 -4.55
C ASN A 100 8.20 -2.34 -4.21
N PHE A 101 7.19 -1.55 -3.83
CA PHE A 101 5.80 -2.01 -3.81
C PHE A 101 5.08 -1.68 -5.13
N ALA A 102 4.39 -2.66 -5.67
CA ALA A 102 3.62 -2.51 -6.91
C ALA A 102 2.25 -3.19 -6.77
N GLN A 103 1.29 -2.81 -7.62
CA GLN A 103 0.08 -3.60 -7.73
C GLN A 103 0.35 -4.87 -8.54
N GLN A 104 -0.24 -5.98 -8.12
CA GLN A 104 -0.05 -7.28 -8.76
C GLN A 104 -1.34 -8.10 -8.74
N PRO A 105 -1.50 -9.10 -9.63
CA PRO A 105 -2.57 -10.08 -9.51
C PRO A 105 -2.62 -10.65 -8.09
N ASN A 106 -3.83 -10.85 -7.57
CA ASN A 106 -3.99 -11.46 -6.26
C ASN A 106 -3.58 -12.94 -6.32
N LEU A 107 -2.41 -13.26 -5.76
CA LEU A 107 -1.85 -14.60 -5.68
C LEU A 107 -1.92 -15.18 -4.25
N GLY A 108 -2.30 -14.36 -3.26
CA GLY A 108 -2.39 -14.79 -1.86
C GLY A 108 -1.06 -15.29 -1.27
N ASN A 109 0.06 -14.91 -1.85
CA ASN A 109 1.38 -15.38 -1.42
C ASN A 109 1.96 -14.51 -0.30
N LYS A 110 3.04 -14.97 0.33
CA LYS A 110 3.70 -14.28 1.46
C LYS A 110 4.14 -12.83 1.18
N CYS A 111 4.29 -12.45 -0.09
CA CYS A 111 4.78 -11.13 -0.51
C CYS A 111 3.63 -10.13 -0.72
N GLN A 112 2.39 -10.59 -0.57
CA GLN A 112 1.16 -9.79 -0.60
C GLN A 112 0.44 -9.81 0.76
N ILE A 113 1.00 -10.50 1.75
CA ILE A 113 0.46 -10.64 3.11
C ILE A 113 1.31 -9.78 4.05
N PHE A 114 0.66 -8.79 4.64
CA PHE A 114 1.25 -7.83 5.57
C PHE A 114 0.76 -8.10 6.98
N HIS A 115 1.61 -7.82 7.97
CA HIS A 115 1.22 -7.85 9.38
C HIS A 115 1.25 -6.43 9.90
N LEU A 116 0.12 -5.95 10.41
CA LEU A 116 0.04 -4.64 11.06
C LEU A 116 0.75 -4.72 12.40
N ARG A 117 1.53 -3.70 12.72
CA ARG A 117 2.27 -3.58 13.98
C ARG A 117 1.93 -2.22 14.59
N GLU A 118 1.85 -2.18 15.91
CA GLU A 118 1.64 -0.91 16.62
C GLU A 118 2.85 0.02 16.35
N PRO A 119 2.61 1.31 16.11
CA PRO A 119 3.67 2.30 16.17
C PRO A 119 4.17 2.41 17.62
N ASN A 120 5.48 2.64 17.81
CA ASN A 120 6.09 2.83 19.13
C ASN A 120 5.57 4.07 19.85
#